data_AF-A0A436ECX5-F1
#
_entry.id   AF-A0A436ECX5-F1
#
_cell.length_a   1.000
_cell.length_b   1.000
_cell.length_c   1.000
_cell.angle_alpha   90.00
_cell.angle_beta   90.00
_cell.angle_gamma   90.00
#
_symmetry.space_group_name_H-M   'P 1'
#
loop_
_entity.id
_entity.type
_entity.pdbx_description
1 polymer ?
#
loop_
_entity_poly.entity_id
_entity_poly.type
_entity_poly.pdbx_seq_one_letter_code
_entity_poly.pdbx_strand_id
1 'polypeptide(L)'
;MSGMKHSGGQAGKGRVKNAILIAGPTASGKSALALDLAERRGGVIVNTDSMQGYSVLDVLTARPEAADLARALHYLYGHVHPATAYSTGAWLRDVMKLIEDGTFSERPVIFVGGTGLYFRALAEGISEMPDIPQRVRDRWRYELKEQGAVKLHSLLLREDSAAAMMLKPTDSQRVVRALEVLDASGRSILEWQAE
;
A
#
# COMPACT_ATOMS: atom_id res chain seq x y z
N MET A 1 -34.38 -27.58 25.54
CA MET A 1 -33.74 -27.36 24.23
C MET A 1 -34.35 -26.11 23.60
N SER A 2 -33.64 -24.99 23.58
CA SER A 2 -34.04 -23.83 22.78
C SER A 2 -32.80 -23.03 22.36
N GLY A 3 -32.41 -23.27 21.10
CA GLY A 3 -31.65 -22.43 20.18
C GLY A 3 -30.66 -21.41 20.74
N MET A 4 -29.37 -21.77 20.67
CA MET A 4 -28.28 -20.81 20.45
C MET A 4 -28.60 -19.95 19.23
N LYS A 5 -28.73 -18.63 19.43
CA LYS A 5 -28.78 -17.66 18.34
C LYS A 5 -27.41 -17.60 17.68
N HIS A 6 -27.35 -17.94 16.40
CA HIS A 6 -26.17 -17.79 15.55
C HIS A 6 -25.76 -16.31 15.45
N SER A 7 -24.70 -15.93 16.17
CA SER A 7 -23.94 -14.71 15.91
C SER A 7 -22.93 -14.97 14.79
N GLY A 8 -23.38 -14.97 13.54
CA GLY A 8 -22.54 -15.24 12.36
C GLY A 8 -22.46 -14.10 11.34
N GLY A 9 -23.00 -12.92 11.63
CA GLY A 9 -23.32 -11.91 10.62
C GLY A 9 -22.26 -10.88 10.23
N GLN A 10 -21.08 -10.84 10.85
CA GLN A 10 -20.15 -9.70 10.67
C GLN A 10 -18.79 -10.02 10.02
N ALA A 11 -18.45 -11.28 9.76
CA ALA A 11 -17.11 -11.65 9.26
C ALA A 11 -16.90 -11.50 7.73
N GLY A 12 -17.83 -10.86 7.00
CA GLY A 12 -17.85 -10.87 5.53
C GLY A 12 -17.96 -9.52 4.81
N LYS A 13 -18.12 -8.40 5.52
CA LYS A 13 -18.17 -7.06 4.89
C LYS A 13 -16.73 -6.61 4.60
N GLY A 14 -16.33 -6.64 3.33
CA GLY A 14 -15.04 -6.09 2.86
C GLY A 14 -14.11 -7.05 2.12
N ARG A 15 -14.45 -8.35 1.99
CA ARG A 15 -13.64 -9.31 1.21
C ARG A 15 -14.07 -9.34 -0.25
N VAL A 16 -13.15 -9.02 -1.16
CA VAL A 16 -13.34 -9.25 -2.60
C VAL A 16 -13.41 -10.76 -2.85
N LYS A 17 -14.57 -11.25 -3.27
CA LYS A 17 -14.73 -12.65 -3.70
C LYS A 17 -14.16 -12.80 -5.11
N ASN A 18 -13.44 -13.89 -5.37
CA ASN A 18 -12.90 -14.23 -6.69
C ASN A 18 -11.86 -13.22 -7.25
N ALA A 19 -11.05 -12.62 -6.37
CA ALA A 19 -9.93 -11.80 -6.80
C ALA A 19 -8.83 -12.64 -7.49
N ILE A 20 -8.28 -12.12 -8.57
CA ILE A 20 -7.16 -12.70 -9.32
C ILE A 20 -5.96 -11.78 -9.12
N LEU A 21 -4.84 -12.34 -8.68
CA LEU A 21 -3.60 -11.60 -8.43
C LEU A 21 -2.58 -11.97 -9.51
N ILE A 22 -2.13 -10.98 -10.27
CA ILE A 22 -1.11 -11.14 -11.31
C ILE A 22 0.11 -10.31 -10.90
N ALA A 23 1.05 -10.98 -10.22
CA ALA A 23 2.32 -10.41 -9.78
C ALA A 23 3.48 -10.91 -10.65
N GLY A 24 4.59 -10.17 -10.66
CA GLY A 24 5.79 -10.55 -11.40
C GLY A 24 6.68 -9.35 -11.76
N PRO A 25 7.91 -9.58 -12.22
CA PRO A 25 8.88 -8.53 -12.50
C PRO A 25 8.42 -7.61 -13.65
N THR A 26 9.00 -6.41 -13.75
CA THR A 26 8.77 -5.49 -14.87
C THR A 26 9.04 -6.20 -16.22
N ALA A 27 8.27 -5.84 -17.25
CA ALA A 27 8.36 -6.43 -18.60
C ALA A 27 8.02 -7.93 -18.72
N SER A 28 7.39 -8.56 -17.72
CA SER A 28 6.99 -9.98 -17.79
C SER A 28 5.62 -10.25 -18.45
N GLY A 29 5.03 -9.28 -19.17
CA GLY A 29 3.76 -9.46 -19.87
C GLY A 29 2.48 -9.43 -19.01
N LYS A 30 2.57 -9.01 -17.74
CA LYS A 30 1.43 -9.02 -16.80
C LYS A 30 0.21 -8.25 -17.28
N SER A 31 0.42 -7.04 -17.79
CA SER A 31 -0.67 -6.17 -18.25
C SER A 31 -1.45 -6.81 -19.40
N ALA A 32 -0.75 -7.42 -20.36
CA ALA A 32 -1.38 -8.13 -21.47
C ALA A 32 -2.23 -9.33 -20.99
N LEU A 33 -1.72 -10.11 -20.03
CA LEU A 33 -2.47 -11.22 -19.43
C LEU A 33 -3.70 -10.74 -18.65
N ALA A 34 -3.56 -9.65 -17.88
CA ALA A 34 -4.67 -9.07 -17.12
C ALA A 34 -5.77 -8.56 -18.05
N LEU A 35 -5.40 -7.92 -19.16
CA LEU A 35 -6.32 -7.39 -20.15
C LEU A 35 -7.11 -8.49 -20.86
N ASP A 36 -6.41 -9.51 -21.36
CA ASP A 36 -7.03 -10.67 -21.99
C ASP A 36 -8.04 -11.35 -21.06
N LEU A 37 -7.68 -11.49 -19.78
CA LEU A 37 -8.55 -12.10 -18.77
C LEU A 37 -9.77 -11.23 -18.43
N ALA A 38 -9.58 -9.90 -18.34
CA ALA A 38 -10.68 -8.96 -18.13
C ALA A 38 -11.68 -9.01 -19.28
N GLU A 39 -11.23 -8.96 -20.53
CA GLU A 39 -12.09 -9.00 -21.71
C GLU A 39 -12.91 -10.29 -21.77
N ARG A 40 -12.27 -11.45 -21.56
CA ARG A 40 -12.95 -12.75 -21.63
C ARG A 40 -14.00 -12.95 -20.54
N ARG A 41 -13.84 -12.32 -19.38
CA ARG A 41 -14.68 -12.56 -18.20
C ARG A 41 -15.54 -11.37 -17.78
N GLY A 42 -15.53 -10.28 -18.54
CA GLY A 42 -16.18 -9.02 -18.13
C GLY A 42 -15.62 -8.49 -16.80
N GLY A 43 -14.32 -8.71 -16.57
CA GLY A 43 -13.64 -8.33 -15.34
C GLY A 43 -13.17 -6.88 -15.33
N VAL A 44 -12.66 -6.46 -14.18
CA VAL A 44 -12.06 -5.14 -13.99
C VAL A 44 -10.61 -5.29 -13.52
N ILE A 45 -9.78 -4.32 -13.89
CA ILE A 45 -8.35 -4.32 -13.58
C ILE A 45 -8.08 -3.25 -12.52
N VAL A 46 -7.32 -3.62 -11.49
CA VAL A 46 -6.89 -2.71 -10.42
C VAL A 46 -5.37 -2.68 -10.39
N ASN A 47 -4.80 -1.49 -10.52
CA ASN A 47 -3.37 -1.26 -10.47
C ASN A 47 -2.77 -1.69 -9.12
N THR A 48 -1.68 -2.46 -9.15
CA THR A 48 -0.82 -2.74 -7.99
C THR A 48 0.65 -2.35 -8.22
N ASP A 49 0.89 -1.32 -9.02
CA ASP A 49 2.18 -0.67 -9.21
C ASP A 49 2.17 0.76 -8.64
N SER A 50 3.07 1.00 -7.68
CA SER A 50 3.14 2.26 -6.94
C SER A 50 3.50 3.47 -7.80
N MET A 51 4.17 3.29 -8.94
CA MET A 51 4.53 4.40 -9.82
C MET A 51 3.44 4.71 -10.83
N GLN A 52 2.69 3.69 -11.29
CA GLN A 52 1.58 3.85 -12.24
C GLN A 52 0.36 4.60 -11.66
N GLY A 53 0.31 4.82 -10.34
CA GLY A 53 -0.73 5.63 -9.70
C GLY A 53 -0.62 7.14 -9.99
N TYR A 54 0.57 7.64 -10.38
CA TYR A 54 0.78 9.08 -10.55
C TYR A 54 0.32 9.59 -11.92
N SER A 55 -0.34 10.76 -11.94
CA SER A 55 -1.01 11.31 -13.12
C SER A 55 -0.07 11.68 -14.28
N VAL A 56 1.17 12.05 -13.96
CA VAL A 56 2.17 12.58 -14.93
C VAL A 56 3.11 11.52 -15.51
N LEU A 57 3.01 10.26 -15.09
CA LEU A 57 3.95 9.19 -15.48
C LEU A 57 3.24 8.13 -16.33
N ASP A 58 2.97 8.38 -17.61
CA ASP A 58 2.34 7.42 -18.54
C ASP A 58 3.36 6.53 -19.23
N VAL A 59 4.34 7.15 -19.88
CA VAL A 59 5.31 6.44 -20.73
C VAL A 59 6.30 5.64 -19.88
N LEU A 60 6.96 6.27 -18.91
CA LEU A 60 8.07 5.66 -18.18
C LEU A 60 7.65 4.50 -17.28
N THR A 61 6.39 4.46 -16.86
CA THR A 61 5.88 3.40 -16.00
C THR A 61 5.10 2.35 -16.77
N ALA A 62 5.06 2.43 -18.11
CA ALA A 62 4.27 1.55 -18.96
C ALA A 62 2.80 1.42 -18.48
N ARG A 63 2.13 2.56 -18.26
CA ARG A 63 0.69 2.55 -17.97
C ARG A 63 -0.07 1.99 -19.18
N PRO A 64 -1.27 1.39 -18.97
CA PRO A 64 -2.14 1.01 -20.07
C PRO A 64 -2.39 2.19 -21.00
N GLU A 65 -2.23 1.97 -22.30
CA GLU A 65 -2.49 3.00 -23.31
C GLU A 65 -4.00 3.16 -23.53
N ALA A 66 -4.40 4.22 -24.25
CA ALA A 66 -5.82 4.48 -24.54
C ALA A 66 -6.54 3.29 -25.19
N ALA A 67 -5.83 2.51 -26.03
CA ALA A 67 -6.36 1.30 -26.65
C ALA A 67 -6.68 0.21 -25.62
N ASP A 68 -5.85 0.04 -24.59
CA ASP A 68 -6.07 -0.94 -23.53
C ASP A 68 -7.17 -0.49 -22.56
N LEU A 69 -7.20 0.81 -22.24
CA LEU A 69 -8.23 1.41 -21.39
C LEU A 69 -9.64 1.31 -22.01
N ALA A 70 -9.74 1.28 -23.34
CA ALA A 70 -11.01 1.10 -24.04
C ALA A 70 -11.53 -0.36 -24.00
N ARG A 71 -10.64 -1.33 -23.72
CA ARG A 71 -10.94 -2.77 -23.77
C ARG A 71 -11.43 -3.33 -22.43
N ALA A 72 -11.01 -2.73 -21.33
CA ALA A 72 -11.46 -3.11 -19.98
C ALA A 72 -11.42 -1.91 -19.02
N LEU A 73 -12.25 -1.95 -17.97
CA LEU A 73 -12.20 -0.94 -16.91
C LEU A 73 -10.92 -1.12 -16.10
N HIS A 74 -10.18 -0.01 -15.94
CA HIS A 74 -8.94 0.06 -15.16
C HIS A 74 -9.10 1.07 -14.03
N TYR A 75 -8.68 0.69 -12.82
CA TYR A 75 -8.76 1.50 -11.62
C TYR A 75 -7.38 1.75 -11.01
N LEU A 76 -7.26 2.90 -10.33
CA LEU A 76 -6.07 3.34 -9.59
C LEU A 76 -4.82 3.57 -10.45
N TYR A 77 -5.03 3.97 -11.71
CA TYR A 77 -4.01 4.46 -12.61
C TYR A 77 -4.10 5.97 -12.72
N GLY A 78 -2.97 6.67 -12.63
CA GLY A 78 -2.89 8.09 -12.97
C GLY A 78 -3.75 9.04 -12.14
N HIS A 79 -4.29 8.61 -11.00
CA HIS A 79 -5.24 9.39 -10.19
C HIS A 79 -4.56 10.23 -9.11
N VAL A 80 -3.27 10.00 -8.85
CA VAL A 80 -2.53 10.69 -7.78
C VAL A 80 -1.70 11.83 -8.37
N HIS A 81 -1.83 13.03 -7.79
CA HIS A 81 -0.98 14.16 -8.14
C HIS A 81 0.50 13.87 -7.77
N PRO A 82 1.49 14.24 -8.60
CA PRO A 82 2.91 13.94 -8.35
C PRO A 82 3.48 14.51 -7.05
N ALA A 83 2.90 15.59 -6.53
CA ALA A 83 3.31 16.18 -5.25
C ALA A 83 2.70 15.46 -4.02
N THR A 84 1.78 14.52 -4.21
CA THR A 84 1.08 13.85 -3.12
C THR A 84 1.75 12.51 -2.81
N ALA A 85 2.19 12.31 -1.57
CA ALA A 85 2.74 11.02 -1.16
C ALA A 85 1.66 9.93 -1.21
N TYR A 86 1.92 8.86 -1.97
CA TYR A 86 0.99 7.73 -2.12
C TYR A 86 1.56 6.45 -1.49
N SER A 87 1.13 6.17 -0.27
CA SER A 87 1.60 5.02 0.51
C SER A 87 0.77 3.76 0.22
N THR A 88 1.28 2.60 0.66
CA THR A 88 0.51 1.34 0.67
C THR A 88 -0.82 1.46 1.41
N GLY A 89 -0.88 2.23 2.50
CA GLY A 89 -2.14 2.49 3.19
C GLY A 89 -3.09 3.42 2.46
N ALA A 90 -2.58 4.41 1.74
CA ALA A 90 -3.41 5.22 0.85
C ALA A 90 -4.01 4.36 -0.26
N TRP A 91 -3.19 3.52 -0.90
CA TRP A 91 -3.64 2.59 -1.94
C TRP A 91 -4.68 1.60 -1.41
N LEU A 92 -4.46 0.99 -0.25
CA LEU A 92 -5.42 0.03 0.33
C LEU A 92 -6.76 0.72 0.64
N ARG A 93 -6.74 1.95 1.18
CA ARG A 93 -7.99 2.72 1.39
C ARG A 93 -8.72 3.00 0.09
N ASP A 94 -8.02 3.34 -0.99
CA ASP A 94 -8.67 3.56 -2.28
C ASP A 94 -9.25 2.26 -2.86
N VAL A 95 -8.58 1.12 -2.68
CA VAL A 95 -9.16 -0.20 -3.00
C VAL A 95 -10.42 -0.47 -2.17
N MET A 96 -10.39 -0.19 -0.86
CA MET A 96 -11.55 -0.40 0.02
C MET A 96 -12.74 0.46 -0.40
N LYS A 97 -12.53 1.72 -0.82
CA LYS A 97 -13.60 2.55 -1.38
C LYS A 97 -14.23 1.91 -2.62
N LEU A 98 -13.41 1.39 -3.54
CA LEU A 98 -13.95 0.69 -4.73
C LEU A 98 -14.81 -0.52 -4.35
N ILE A 99 -14.44 -1.24 -3.28
CA ILE A 99 -15.23 -2.36 -2.75
C ILE A 99 -16.56 -1.85 -2.18
N GLU A 100 -16.51 -0.80 -1.36
CA GLU A 100 -17.68 -0.20 -0.69
C GLU A 100 -18.66 0.42 -1.68
N ASP A 101 -18.16 1.07 -2.73
CA ASP A 101 -18.93 1.65 -3.83
C ASP A 101 -19.56 0.58 -4.73
N GLY A 102 -19.27 -0.70 -4.49
CA GLY A 102 -19.81 -1.81 -5.26
C GLY A 102 -19.20 -1.95 -6.66
N THR A 103 -18.07 -1.30 -6.93
CA THR A 103 -17.35 -1.33 -8.22
C THR A 103 -17.09 -2.76 -8.71
N PHE A 104 -16.89 -3.67 -7.76
CA PHE A 104 -16.54 -5.07 -8.00
C PHE A 104 -17.72 -6.03 -7.96
N SER A 105 -18.94 -5.51 -7.78
CA SER A 105 -20.14 -6.35 -7.68
C SER A 105 -20.35 -7.14 -8.97
N GLU A 106 -20.48 -8.46 -8.82
CA GLU A 106 -20.75 -9.41 -9.91
C GLU A 106 -19.68 -9.51 -11.01
N ARG A 107 -18.48 -8.97 -10.80
CA ARG A 107 -17.39 -9.00 -11.77
C ARG A 107 -16.08 -9.54 -11.17
N PRO A 108 -15.30 -10.34 -11.91
CA PRO A 108 -13.94 -10.70 -11.49
C PRO A 108 -13.07 -9.46 -11.33
N VAL A 109 -12.31 -9.37 -10.25
CA VAL A 109 -11.36 -8.29 -9.99
C VAL A 109 -9.95 -8.82 -10.21
N ILE A 110 -9.18 -8.14 -11.05
CA ILE A 110 -7.83 -8.54 -11.43
C ILE A 110 -6.85 -7.48 -10.90
N PHE A 111 -6.13 -7.81 -9.84
CA PHE A 111 -5.07 -6.99 -9.29
C PHE A 111 -3.77 -7.29 -10.04
N VAL A 112 -3.18 -6.29 -10.70
CA VAL A 112 -2.00 -6.47 -11.56
C VAL A 112 -0.93 -5.41 -11.32
N GLY A 113 0.32 -5.84 -11.19
CA GLY A 113 1.45 -4.93 -10.98
C GLY A 113 2.66 -5.59 -10.31
N GLY A 114 3.63 -4.75 -9.92
CA GLY A 114 4.91 -5.21 -9.37
C GLY A 114 5.16 -4.85 -7.89
N THR A 115 4.30 -4.07 -7.24
CA THR A 115 4.55 -3.61 -5.86
C THR A 115 4.13 -4.67 -4.86
N GLY A 116 5.08 -5.51 -4.42
CA GLY A 116 4.83 -6.60 -3.47
C GLY A 116 4.16 -6.16 -2.17
N LEU A 117 4.45 -4.95 -1.68
CA LEU A 117 3.81 -4.42 -0.47
C LEU A 117 2.29 -4.20 -0.64
N TYR A 118 1.82 -3.87 -1.85
CA TYR A 118 0.38 -3.72 -2.12
C TYR A 118 -0.32 -5.07 -2.09
N PHE A 119 0.28 -6.11 -2.68
CA PHE A 119 -0.24 -7.48 -2.59
C PHE A 119 -0.28 -7.99 -1.15
N ARG A 120 0.79 -7.74 -0.37
CA ARG A 120 0.80 -8.08 1.06
C ARG A 120 -0.33 -7.36 1.80
N ALA A 121 -0.46 -6.05 1.60
CA ALA A 121 -1.52 -5.25 2.21
C ALA A 121 -2.93 -5.74 1.85
N LEU A 122 -3.13 -6.19 0.61
CA LEU A 122 -4.41 -6.75 0.17
C LEU A 122 -4.72 -8.10 0.82
N ALA A 123 -3.69 -8.94 1.02
CA ALA A 123 -3.85 -10.29 1.56
C ALA A 123 -3.94 -10.32 3.10
N GLU A 124 -3.12 -9.50 3.76
CA GLU A 124 -2.87 -9.54 5.21
C GLU A 124 -3.42 -8.30 5.93
N GLY A 125 -3.81 -7.25 5.19
CA GLY A 125 -4.04 -5.93 5.77
C GLY A 125 -2.72 -5.18 6.02
N ILE A 126 -2.83 -4.02 6.65
CA ILE A 126 -1.70 -3.27 7.19
C ILE A 126 -2.06 -2.77 8.57
N SER A 127 -1.08 -2.73 9.47
CA SER A 127 -1.25 -2.04 10.74
C SER A 127 -1.54 -0.57 10.51
N GLU A 128 -2.47 -0.02 11.30
CA GLU A 128 -2.71 1.41 11.30
C GLU A 128 -1.48 2.11 11.85
N MET A 129 -0.91 3.03 11.07
CA MET A 129 0.24 3.82 11.47
C MET A 129 -0.24 5.22 11.82
N PRO A 130 0.39 5.90 12.80
CA PRO A 130 -0.01 7.25 13.14
C PRO A 130 0.28 8.20 11.98
N ASP A 131 -0.59 9.19 11.83
CA ASP A 131 -0.34 10.31 10.94
C ASP A 131 0.82 11.14 11.49
N ILE A 132 1.94 11.14 10.76
CA ILE A 132 3.13 11.90 11.15
C ILE A 132 3.01 13.32 10.58
N PRO A 133 2.92 14.35 11.44
CA PRO A 133 2.82 15.74 11.00
C PRO A 133 4.02 16.14 10.13
N GLN A 134 3.78 16.98 9.12
CA GLN A 134 4.82 17.38 8.16
C GLN A 134 6.06 17.99 8.85
N ARG A 135 5.85 18.79 9.90
CA ARG A 135 6.94 19.37 10.72
C ARG A 135 7.87 18.31 11.35
N VAL A 136 7.32 17.16 11.75
CA VAL A 136 8.10 16.04 12.35
C VAL A 136 8.93 15.37 11.27
N ARG A 137 8.33 15.11 10.10
CA ARG A 137 9.03 14.55 8.94
C ARG A 137 10.19 15.45 8.50
N ASP A 138 9.94 16.76 8.40
CA ASP A 138 10.94 17.72 7.93
C ASP A 138 12.09 17.86 8.94
N ARG A 139 11.79 17.87 10.25
CA ARG A 139 12.80 17.79 11.31
C ARG A 139 13.70 16.57 11.13
N TRP A 140 13.14 15.36 11.09
CA TRP A 140 13.98 14.16 11.03
C TRP A 140 14.73 13.98 9.71
N ARG A 141 14.20 14.49 8.60
CA ARG A 141 14.94 14.59 7.34
C ARG A 141 16.12 15.55 7.44
N TYR A 142 15.95 16.70 8.10
CA TYR A 142 17.02 17.65 8.35
C TYR A 142 18.09 16.99 9.24
N GLU A 143 17.70 16.39 10.36
CA GLU A 143 18.63 15.72 11.28
C GLU A 143 19.40 14.56 10.60
N LEU A 144 18.74 13.81 9.70
CA LEU A 144 19.43 12.77 8.93
C LEU A 144 20.53 13.35 8.04
N LYS A 145 20.31 14.52 7.44
CA LYS A 145 21.31 15.18 6.60
C LYS A 145 22.48 15.72 7.43
N GLU A 146 22.19 16.32 8.59
CA GLU A 146 23.22 16.93 9.45
C GLU A 146 24.05 15.88 10.21
N GLN A 147 23.41 14.83 10.72
CA GLN A 147 24.04 13.89 11.63
C GLN A 147 24.36 12.54 11.00
N GLY A 148 23.66 12.16 9.94
CA GLY A 148 23.77 10.85 9.31
C GLY A 148 23.05 9.74 10.10
N ALA A 149 22.80 8.63 9.40
CA ALA A 149 21.97 7.53 9.91
C ALA A 149 22.51 6.88 11.19
N VAL A 150 23.84 6.73 11.32
CA VAL A 150 24.47 6.04 12.46
C VAL A 150 24.27 6.82 13.77
N LYS A 151 24.34 8.15 13.72
CA LYS A 151 24.05 8.99 14.89
C LYS A 151 22.58 8.93 15.26
N LEU A 152 21.68 8.99 14.26
CA LEU A 152 20.25 8.84 14.50
C LEU A 152 19.88 7.45 15.05
N HIS A 153 20.57 6.40 14.61
CA HIS A 153 20.39 5.06 15.16
C HIS A 153 20.83 4.99 16.62
N SER A 154 21.93 5.66 16.97
CA SER A 154 22.39 5.77 18.36
C SER A 154 21.41 6.52 19.24
N LEU A 155 20.72 7.53 18.68
CA LEU A 155 19.62 8.22 19.35
C LEU A 155 18.42 7.28 19.54
N LEU A 156 17.99 6.61 18.48
CA LEU A 156 16.90 5.63 18.55
C LEU A 156 17.21 4.54 19.58
N LEU A 157 18.45 4.07 19.69
CA LEU A 157 18.85 3.06 20.67
C LEU A 157 18.63 3.51 22.13
N ARG A 158 18.71 4.82 22.40
CA ARG A 158 18.46 5.39 23.74
C ARG A 158 16.96 5.55 24.02
N GLU A 159 16.19 5.96 23.02
CA GLU A 159 14.76 6.27 23.16
C GLU A 159 13.87 5.02 22.99
N ASP A 160 14.25 4.10 22.09
CA ASP A 160 13.54 2.87 21.76
C ASP A 160 14.55 1.78 21.34
N SER A 161 15.15 1.15 22.35
CA SER A 161 16.19 0.15 22.14
C SER A 161 15.70 -1.09 21.38
N ALA A 162 14.44 -1.49 21.59
CA ALA A 162 13.84 -2.63 20.93
C ALA A 162 13.75 -2.42 19.42
N ALA A 163 13.25 -1.26 18.98
CA ALA A 163 13.22 -0.93 17.55
C ALA A 163 14.64 -0.78 16.98
N ALA A 164 15.55 -0.11 17.70
CA ALA A 164 16.92 0.08 17.23
C ALA A 164 17.66 -1.24 16.99
N MET A 165 17.48 -2.25 17.85
CA MET A 165 18.11 -3.56 17.70
C MET A 165 17.65 -4.33 16.45
N MET A 166 16.43 -4.08 15.99
CA MET A 166 15.88 -4.69 14.77
C MET A 166 16.35 -4.00 13.48
N LEU A 167 16.96 -2.83 13.59
CA LEU A 167 17.34 -1.98 12.46
C LEU A 167 18.86 -1.90 12.32
N LYS A 168 19.34 -1.98 11.07
CA LYS A 168 20.75 -1.71 10.80
C LYS A 168 21.03 -0.22 10.99
N PRO A 169 22.17 0.19 11.59
CA PRO A 169 22.51 1.60 11.74
C PRO A 169 22.58 2.39 10.44
N THR A 170 22.81 1.72 9.32
CA THR A 170 22.88 2.31 7.98
C THR A 170 21.53 2.36 7.26
N ASP A 171 20.47 1.77 7.82
CA ASP A 171 19.12 1.81 7.25
C ASP A 171 18.44 3.16 7.59
N SER A 172 18.92 4.21 6.92
CA SER A 172 18.54 5.59 7.16
C SER A 172 17.02 5.80 7.14
N GLN A 173 16.33 5.18 6.17
CA GLN A 173 14.89 5.32 6.02
C GLN A 173 14.14 4.69 7.18
N ARG A 174 14.49 3.45 7.58
CA ARG A 174 13.78 2.79 8.68
C ARG A 174 14.09 3.41 10.04
N VAL A 175 15.32 3.86 10.26
CA VAL A 175 15.72 4.56 11.49
C VAL A 175 14.96 5.88 11.62
N VAL A 176 14.95 6.71 10.57
CA VAL A 176 14.17 7.95 10.58
C VAL A 176 12.68 7.67 10.78
N ARG A 177 12.14 6.64 10.12
CA ARG A 177 10.73 6.28 10.29
C ARG A 177 10.39 5.89 11.73
N ALA A 178 11.25 5.13 12.41
CA ALA A 178 11.04 4.77 13.81
C ALA A 178 11.05 6.02 14.71
N LEU A 179 12.00 6.93 14.49
CA LEU A 179 12.08 8.20 15.22
C LEU A 179 10.88 9.10 14.95
N GLU A 180 10.41 9.21 13.70
CA GLU A 180 9.20 9.94 13.33
C GLU A 180 7.96 9.42 14.07
N VAL A 181 7.79 8.09 14.10
CA VAL A 181 6.65 7.44 14.77
C VAL A 181 6.71 7.68 16.27
N LEU A 182 7.89 7.51 16.88
CA LEU A 182 8.10 7.74 18.30
C LEU A 182 7.85 9.21 18.69
N ASP A 183 8.38 10.16 17.94
CA ASP A 183 8.20 11.60 18.18
C ASP A 183 6.75 12.05 18.02
N ALA A 184 6.03 11.52 17.02
CA ALA A 184 4.65 11.90 16.77
C ALA A 184 3.63 11.24 17.72
N SER A 185 3.87 9.99 18.11
CA SER A 185 2.89 9.19 18.86
C SER A 185 3.26 8.92 20.31
N GLY A 186 4.53 9.11 20.69
CA GLY A 186 5.06 8.70 21.99
C GLY A 186 5.21 7.18 22.16
N ARG A 187 4.93 6.40 21.10
CA ARG A 187 4.92 4.93 21.12
C ARG A 187 5.92 4.36 20.12
N SER A 188 6.49 3.20 20.44
CA SER A 188 7.41 2.49 19.55
C SER A 188 6.74 2.12 18.23
N ILE A 189 7.51 2.17 17.13
CA ILE A 189 7.04 1.65 15.84
C ILE A 189 6.69 0.16 15.91
N LEU A 190 7.34 -0.61 16.79
CA LEU A 190 7.07 -2.04 16.94
C LEU A 190 5.70 -2.29 17.57
N GLU A 191 5.29 -1.44 18.51
CA GLU A 191 3.95 -1.53 19.11
C GLU A 191 2.86 -1.29 18.07
N TRP A 192 3.03 -0.26 17.24
CA TRP A 192 2.11 0.02 16.13
C TRP A 192 2.07 -1.10 15.09
N GLN A 193 3.17 -1.85 14.89
CA GLN A 193 3.22 -2.97 13.94
C GLN A 193 2.65 -4.27 14.49
N ALA A 194 2.50 -4.38 15.81
CA ALA A 194 1.95 -5.55 16.48
C ALA A 194 0.41 -5.50 16.60
N GLU A 195 -0.17 -4.31 16.40
CA GLU A 195 -1.62 -4.07 16.24
C GLU A 195 -2.08 -4.39 14.81
#